data_AF-A0A368XQE9-F1
#
_entry.id   AF-A0A368XQE9-F1
#
_cell.length_a   1.000
_cell.length_b   1.000
_cell.length_c   1.000
_cell.angle_alpha   90.00
_cell.angle_beta   90.00
_cell.angle_gamma   90.00
#
_symmetry.space_group_name_H-M   'P 1'
#
loop_
_entity.id
_entity.type
_entity.pdbx_description
1 polymer ?
#
loop_
_entity_poly.entity_id
_entity_poly.type
_entity_poly.pdbx_seq_one_letter_code
_entity_poly.pdbx_strand_id
1 'polypeptide(L)' 'MYSVLETEQFSAWLMGLKDRTTRARLQLRLRKAMLGNLGDHKSVGGQV' A
#
# COMPACT_ATOMS: atom_id res chain seq x y z
N MET A 1 0.35 2.17 -13.72
CA MET A 1 1.72 1.73 -14.03
C MET A 1 2.04 0.41 -13.33
N TYR A 2 1.60 0.23 -12.07
CA TYR A 2 1.70 -1.03 -11.34
C TYR A 2 0.32 -1.54 -10.92
N SER A 3 0.14 -2.86 -10.91
CA SER A 3 -1.02 -3.52 -10.31
C SER A 3 -0.67 -3.87 -8.88
N VAL A 4 -1.51 -3.47 -7.93
CA VAL A 4 -1.38 -3.89 -6.53
C VAL A 4 -2.38 -5.01 -6.28
N LEU A 5 -1.87 -6.17 -5.90
CA LEU A 5 -2.67 -7.30 -5.43
C LEU A 5 -2.74 -7.21 -3.91
N GLU A 6 -3.93 -6.92 -3.37
CA GLU A 6 -4.14 -6.92 -1.93
C GLU A 6 -4.50 -8.33 -1.46
N THR A 7 -3.88 -8.76 -0.35
CA THR A 7 -4.31 -9.97 0.34
C THR A 7 -5.47 -9.64 1.28
N GLU A 8 -6.30 -10.65 1.57
CA GLU A 8 -7.41 -10.48 2.52
C GLU A 8 -6.91 -10.01 3.90
N GLN A 9 -5.74 -10.51 4.34
CA GLN A 9 -5.13 -10.12 5.61
C GLN A 9 -4.74 -8.64 5.61
N PHE A 10 -4.20 -8.14 4.50
CA PHE A 10 -3.85 -6.72 4.37
C PHE A 10 -5.10 -5.84 4.41
N SER A 11 -6.12 -6.18 3.63
CA SER A 11 -7.36 -5.39 3.58
C SER A 11 -8.08 -5.38 4.93
N ALA A 12 -8.13 -6.52 5.64
CA ALA A 12 -8.69 -6.61 6.98
C ALA A 12 -7.90 -5.75 8.00
N TRP A 13 -6.57 -5.83 7.98
CA TRP A 13 -5.70 -5.01 8.82
C TRP A 13 -5.92 -3.50 8.57
N LEU A 14 -5.96 -3.09 7.30
CA LEU A 14 -6.15 -1.69 6.92
C LEU A 14 -7.52 -1.16 7.37
N MET A 15 -8.58 -1.97 7.24
CA MET A 15 -9.92 -1.61 7.69
C MET A 15 -10.03 -1.52 9.21
N GLY A 16 -9.26 -2.35 9.95
CA GLY A 16 -9.21 -2.38 11.41
C GLY A 16 -8.51 -1.18 12.05
N LEU A 17 -7.81 -0.34 11.27
CA LEU A 17 -7.20 0.88 11.79
C LEU A 17 -8.26 1.89 12.26
N LYS A 18 -8.27 2.18 13.57
CA LYS A 18 -9.21 3.13 14.18
C LYS A 18 -9.00 4.58 13.73
N ASP A 19 -7.74 4.97 13.52
CA ASP A 19 -7.41 6.31 13.03
C ASP A 19 -7.71 6.43 11.53
N ARG A 20 -8.79 7.16 11.24
CA ARG A 20 -9.27 7.42 9.88
C ARG A 20 -8.26 8.21 9.04
N THR A 21 -7.50 9.11 9.66
CA THR A 21 -6.51 9.92 8.94
C THR A 21 -5.36 9.05 8.47
N THR A 22 -4.84 8.19 9.37
CA THR A 22 -3.80 7.23 9.02
C THR A 22 -4.27 6.27 7.92
N ARG A 23 -5.47 5.72 8.03
CA ARG A 23 -6.05 4.85 6.99
C ARG A 23 -6.14 5.53 5.62
N ALA A 24 -6.62 6.76 5.57
CA ALA A 24 -6.72 7.52 4.33
C ALA A 24 -5.34 7.81 3.71
N ARG A 25 -4.32 8.13 4.52
CA ARG A 25 -2.95 8.36 4.05
C ARG A 25 -2.34 7.09 3.44
N LEU A 26 -2.57 5.93 4.05
CA LEU A 26 -2.11 4.64 3.52
C LEU A 26 -2.77 4.31 2.19
N GLN A 27 -4.09 4.48 2.08
CA GLN A 27 -4.81 4.28 0.81
C GLN A 27 -4.31 5.23 -0.29
N LEU A 28 -4.10 6.49 0.04
CA LEU A 28 -3.53 7.47 -0.90
C LEU A 28 -2.11 7.06 -1.34
N ARG A 29 -1.31 6.53 -0.42
CA ARG A 29 0.05 6.05 -0.72
C ARG A 29 0.04 4.86 -1.67
N LEU A 30 -0.86 3.90 -1.47
CA LEU A 30 -1.09 2.78 -2.39
C LEU A 30 -1.48 3.29 -3.78
N ARG A 31 -2.45 4.21 -3.86
CA ARG A 31 -2.87 4.79 -5.14
C ARG A 31 -1.72 5.48 -5.87
N LYS A 32 -0.88 6.22 -5.15
CA LYS A 32 0.35 6.83 -5.71
C LYS A 32 1.30 5.76 -6.25
N ALA A 33 1.52 4.67 -5.51
CA ALA A 33 2.36 3.57 -5.96
C ALA A 33 1.82 2.91 -7.25
N MET A 34 0.52 2.66 -7.34
CA MET A 34 -0.13 2.13 -8.56
C MET A 34 0.09 3.03 -9.79
N LEU A 35 0.12 4.35 -9.57
CA LEU A 35 0.41 5.35 -10.60
C LEU A 35 1.91 5.48 -10.92
N GLY A 36 2.79 4.75 -10.25
CA GLY A 36 4.25 4.78 -10.46
C GLY A 36 5.02 5.69 -9.51
N ASN A 37 4.32 6.40 -8.62
CA ASN A 37 4.94 7.31 -7.65
C ASN A 37 5.38 6.55 -6.40
N LEU A 38 6.48 5.80 -6.51
CA LEU A 38 7.03 4.98 -5.44
C LEU A 38 7.81 5.76 -4.38
N GLY A 39 8.19 7.02 -4.62
CA GLY A 39 8.99 7.80 -3.68
C GLY A 39 10.34 7.15 -3.38
N ASP A 40 10.86 7.40 -2.18
CA ASP A 40 12.05 6.71 -1.69
C ASP A 40 11.73 5.24 -1.41
N HIS A 41 12.37 4.35 -2.16
CA HIS A 41 12.18 2.91 -2.10
C HIS A 41 13.48 2.21 -2.47
N LYS A 42 13.63 0.97 -1.99
CA LYS A 42 14.74 0.09 -2.35
C LYS A 42 14.21 -1.32 -2.56
N SER A 43 14.79 -2.04 -3.52
CA SER A 43 14.50 -3.46 -3.69
C SER A 43 14.91 -4.23 -2.43
N VAL A 44 14.04 -5.12 -1.97
CA VAL A 44 14.32 -6.03 -0.84
C VAL A 44 15.06 -7.29 -1.27
N GLY A 45 15.29 -7.47 -2.58
CA GLY A 45 15.81 -8.73 -3.13
C GLY A 45 14.83 -9.89 -2.96
N GLY A 46 15.23 -11.08 -3.42
CA GLY A 46 14.37 -12.26 -3.41
C GLY A 46 13.32 -12.22 -4.54
N GLN A 47 13.24 -13.30 -5.31
CA GLN A 47 12.12 -13.50 -6.23
C GLN A 47 10.92 -13.90 -5.37
N VAL A 48 10.03 -12.94 -5.12
CA VAL A 48 8.70 -13.18 -4.54
C VAL A 48 7.73 -13.52 -5.66
#